data_AF-A0A3P6RZJ5-F1
#
_entry.id   AF-A0A3P6RZJ5-F1
#
_cell.length_a   1.000
_cell.length_b   1.000
_cell.length_c   1.000
_cell.angle_alpha   90.00
_cell.angle_beta   90.00
_cell.angle_gamma   90.00
#
_symmetry.space_group_name_H-M   'P 1'
#
loop_
_entity.id
_entity.type
_entity.pdbx_description
1 polymer ?
#
loop_
_entity_poly.entity_id
_entity_poly.type
_entity_poly.pdbx_seq_one_letter_code
_entity_poly.pdbx_strand_id
1 'polypeptide(L)'
;MNEENQDLSRCFKRLNRCIQSTAGAAKCNETCLAIRRKKVQIGDTVNDRVDIELHKEKDLLTDCNKQLKQLSAYVEKQLDTNEAAKKALMRDWTLKQEAIALDNRSASMGTDHKLATSTTTPDGERLEYRDGAPLNRMSEYPEWVENTAINLNQSARARVHSRKLTQVSFISLHLLSALPSVIGKDKEVKTADIAINEIQLALKQKGSPLQVALSRQTQRGLRPGIELCNDKAQHALHAELMNLKSSLLSLEHQLEPMSIADRARESRKKLEGERFKVRRKLEICDQNLAIDNEILRSIRTSYPQEIQLAGFLISEN
;
A
#
# COMPACT_ATOMS: atom_id res chain seq x y z
N MET A 1 33.24 2.60 -10.64
CA MET A 1 33.34 1.81 -9.39
C MET A 1 33.00 2.64 -8.15
N ASN A 2 33.64 3.81 -7.88
CA ASN A 2 33.29 4.58 -6.68
C ASN A 2 31.86 5.17 -6.75
N GLU A 3 31.50 5.80 -7.87
CA GLU A 3 30.16 6.35 -8.11
C GLU A 3 29.07 5.25 -8.11
N GLU A 4 29.26 4.18 -8.89
CA GLU A 4 28.32 3.04 -8.92
C GLU A 4 28.10 2.39 -7.54
N ASN A 5 29.14 2.31 -6.71
CA ASN A 5 29.05 1.74 -5.36
C ASN A 5 28.40 2.72 -4.36
N GLN A 6 28.61 4.03 -4.57
CA GLN A 6 27.88 5.08 -3.84
C GLN A 6 26.40 5.08 -4.18
N ASP A 7 26.05 4.90 -5.45
CA ASP A 7 24.65 4.78 -5.90
C ASP A 7 23.99 3.54 -5.30
N LEU A 8 24.66 2.39 -5.34
CA LEU A 8 24.16 1.16 -4.70
C LEU A 8 23.98 1.34 -3.19
N SER A 9 24.90 2.06 -2.53
CA SER A 9 24.79 2.41 -1.11
C SER A 9 23.63 3.37 -0.82
N ARG A 10 23.36 4.35 -1.70
CA ARG A 10 22.20 5.25 -1.60
C ARG A 10 20.90 4.46 -1.78
N CYS A 11 20.86 3.55 -2.77
CA CYS A 11 19.74 2.63 -2.97
C CYS A 11 19.49 1.75 -1.74
N PHE A 12 20.54 1.17 -1.15
CA PHE A 12 20.43 0.36 0.06
C PHE A 12 19.81 1.14 1.23
N LYS A 13 20.32 2.35 1.51
CA LYS A 13 19.75 3.23 2.54
C LYS A 13 18.28 3.53 2.27
N ARG A 14 17.92 3.79 1.02
CA ARG A 14 16.54 4.08 0.63
C ARG A 14 15.62 2.85 0.76
N LEU A 15 16.08 1.66 0.37
CA LEU A 15 15.37 0.40 0.57
C LEU A 15 15.08 0.14 2.06
N ASN A 16 16.06 0.36 2.94
CA ASN A 16 15.86 0.21 4.37
C ASN A 16 14.83 1.20 4.94
N ARG A 17 14.80 2.44 4.43
CA ARG A 17 13.72 3.40 4.78
C ARG A 17 12.36 2.94 4.29
N CYS A 18 12.27 2.42 3.07
CA CYS A 18 11.04 1.82 2.54
C CYS A 18 10.55 0.70 3.45
N ILE A 19 11.43 -0.24 3.86
CA ILE A 19 11.09 -1.36 4.77
C ILE A 19 10.54 -0.84 6.11
N GLN A 20 11.15 0.20 6.68
CA GLN A 20 10.68 0.79 7.93
C GLN A 20 9.29 1.42 7.78
N SER A 21 9.10 2.18 6.70
CA SER A 21 7.83 2.83 6.41
C SER A 21 6.71 1.81 6.13
N THR A 22 6.98 0.79 5.32
CA THR A 22 6.02 -0.28 5.03
C THR A 22 5.70 -1.15 6.26
N ALA A 23 6.64 -1.28 7.20
CA ALA A 23 6.35 -1.90 8.50
C ALA A 23 5.43 -1.03 9.37
N GLY A 24 5.60 0.30 9.36
CA GLY A 24 4.70 1.25 10.00
C GLY A 24 3.28 1.17 9.43
N ALA A 25 3.15 1.14 8.10
CA ALA A 25 1.88 0.94 7.40
C ALA A 25 1.21 -0.39 7.79
N ALA A 26 1.97 -1.49 7.84
CA ALA A 26 1.46 -2.80 8.27
C ALA A 26 0.92 -2.77 9.71
N LYS A 27 1.64 -2.13 10.64
CA LYS A 27 1.18 -1.96 12.03
C LYS A 27 -0.11 -1.14 12.11
N CYS A 28 -0.22 -0.08 11.32
CA CYS A 28 -1.44 0.71 11.23
C CYS A 28 -2.63 -0.13 10.73
N ASN A 29 -2.45 -0.89 9.65
CA ASN A 29 -3.46 -1.80 9.10
C ASN A 29 -3.87 -2.89 10.11
N GLU A 30 -2.90 -3.54 10.78
CA GLU A 30 -3.17 -4.53 11.82
C GLU A 30 -3.97 -3.95 12.99
N THR A 31 -3.65 -2.72 13.41
CA THR A 31 -4.40 -2.02 14.46
C THR A 31 -5.84 -1.75 14.01
N CYS A 32 -6.04 -1.36 12.74
CA CYS A 32 -7.37 -1.17 12.18
C CYS A 32 -8.18 -2.47 12.18
N LEU A 33 -7.60 -3.58 11.73
CA LEU A 33 -8.22 -4.91 11.76
C LEU A 33 -8.56 -5.33 13.21
N ALA A 34 -7.65 -5.14 14.15
CA ALA A 34 -7.87 -5.49 15.55
C ALA A 34 -9.03 -4.72 16.19
N ILE A 35 -9.20 -3.44 15.84
CA ILE A 35 -10.35 -2.65 16.30
C ILE A 35 -11.64 -3.04 15.57
N ARG A 36 -11.59 -3.28 14.26
CA ARG A 36 -12.77 -3.76 13.51
C ARG A 36 -13.32 -5.08 14.03
N ARG A 37 -12.46 -6.00 14.48
CA ARG A 37 -12.87 -7.26 15.14
C ARG A 37 -13.73 -7.05 16.39
N LYS A 38 -13.68 -5.87 17.01
CA LYS A 38 -14.52 -5.51 18.17
C LYS A 38 -15.91 -5.02 17.77
N LYS A 39 -16.16 -4.73 16.48
CA LYS A 39 -17.47 -4.32 15.97
C LYS A 39 -18.44 -5.49 16.08
N VAL A 40 -19.66 -5.21 16.53
CA VAL A 40 -20.72 -6.21 16.59
C VAL A 40 -21.33 -6.33 15.18
N GLN A 41 -21.29 -7.54 14.63
CA GLN A 41 -21.88 -7.83 13.32
C GLN A 41 -23.40 -7.75 13.39
N ILE A 42 -24.01 -7.07 12.41
CA ILE A 42 -25.47 -6.96 12.26
C ILE A 42 -25.87 -7.65 10.97
N GLY A 43 -26.60 -8.77 11.07
CA GLY A 43 -27.13 -9.49 9.89
C GLY A 43 -26.07 -10.28 9.13
N ASP A 44 -26.37 -10.63 7.88
CA ASP A 44 -25.49 -11.43 7.03
C ASP A 44 -24.36 -10.54 6.46
N THR A 45 -23.27 -10.44 7.22
CA THR A 45 -22.10 -9.59 6.98
C THR A 45 -21.14 -10.15 5.92
N VAL A 46 -21.67 -10.79 4.88
CA VAL A 46 -20.84 -11.41 3.82
C VAL A 46 -20.11 -10.36 2.96
N ASN A 47 -20.37 -9.07 3.14
CA ASN A 47 -19.88 -8.00 2.27
C ASN A 47 -19.44 -6.72 3.00
N ASP A 48 -18.72 -6.85 4.13
CA ASP A 48 -18.04 -5.70 4.74
C ASP A 48 -16.85 -5.26 3.86
N ARG A 49 -17.12 -4.33 2.95
CA ARG A 49 -16.13 -3.78 2.00
C ARG A 49 -14.88 -3.27 2.70
N VAL A 50 -15.00 -2.64 3.87
CA VAL A 50 -13.84 -2.07 4.57
C VAL A 50 -12.96 -3.20 5.12
N ASP A 51 -13.58 -4.26 5.65
CA ASP A 51 -12.85 -5.43 6.13
C ASP A 51 -12.15 -6.18 4.98
N ILE A 52 -12.82 -6.32 3.83
CA ILE A 52 -12.23 -6.90 2.61
C ILE A 52 -11.02 -6.10 2.13
N GLU A 53 -11.15 -4.77 2.03
CA GLU A 53 -10.05 -3.93 1.55
C GLU A 53 -8.88 -3.88 2.55
N LEU A 54 -9.13 -3.92 3.86
CA LEU A 54 -8.06 -4.02 4.87
C LEU A 54 -7.30 -5.36 4.78
N HIS A 55 -7.98 -6.47 4.51
CA HIS A 55 -7.32 -7.76 4.30
C HIS A 55 -6.49 -7.76 3.01
N LYS A 56 -7.00 -7.19 1.91
CA LYS A 56 -6.20 -7.02 0.68
C LYS A 56 -4.98 -6.14 0.92
N GLU A 57 -5.15 -5.02 1.63
CA GLU A 57 -4.04 -4.12 2.01
C GLU A 57 -3.01 -4.87 2.86
N LYS A 58 -3.45 -5.73 3.80
CA LYS A 58 -2.56 -6.58 4.60
C LYS A 58 -1.73 -7.55 3.76
N ASP A 59 -2.37 -8.24 2.83
CA ASP A 59 -1.71 -9.21 1.95
C ASP A 59 -0.67 -8.50 1.07
N LEU A 60 -1.05 -7.37 0.45
CA LEU A 60 -0.16 -6.52 -0.33
C LEU A 60 1.03 -6.01 0.49
N LEU A 61 0.81 -5.48 1.69
CA LEU A 61 1.86 -4.99 2.57
C LEU A 61 2.82 -6.11 3.02
N THR A 62 2.30 -7.32 3.19
CA THR A 62 3.11 -8.51 3.53
C THR A 62 4.02 -8.89 2.38
N ASP A 63 3.48 -8.98 1.17
CA ASP A 63 4.25 -9.31 -0.02
C ASP A 63 5.28 -8.23 -0.36
N CYS A 64 4.90 -6.95 -0.30
CA CYS A 64 5.82 -5.83 -0.48
C CYS A 64 6.97 -5.87 0.54
N ASN A 65 6.68 -6.06 1.83
CA ASN A 65 7.72 -6.16 2.87
C ASN A 65 8.67 -7.34 2.61
N LYS A 66 8.14 -8.49 2.20
CA LYS A 66 8.95 -9.67 1.86
C LYS A 66 9.89 -9.37 0.69
N GLN A 67 9.38 -8.80 -0.39
CA GLN A 67 10.16 -8.46 -1.57
C GLN A 67 11.23 -7.39 -1.26
N LEU A 68 10.89 -6.34 -0.51
CA LEU A 68 11.82 -5.30 -0.10
C LEU A 68 12.95 -5.85 0.76
N LYS A 69 12.64 -6.73 1.74
CA LYS A 69 13.66 -7.39 2.58
C LYS A 69 14.58 -8.29 1.77
N GLN A 70 14.03 -9.09 0.85
CA GLN A 70 14.83 -9.93 -0.03
C GLN A 70 15.77 -9.08 -0.91
N LEU A 71 15.25 -8.02 -1.52
CA LEU A 71 16.04 -7.11 -2.34
C LEU A 71 17.13 -6.39 -1.52
N SER A 72 16.80 -5.95 -0.31
CA SER A 72 17.78 -5.34 0.61
C SER A 72 18.94 -6.30 0.91
N ALA A 73 18.64 -7.57 1.21
CA ALA A 73 19.66 -8.59 1.45
C ALA A 73 20.56 -8.86 0.21
N TYR A 74 19.99 -8.84 -1.00
CA TYR A 74 20.78 -8.95 -2.23
C TYR A 74 21.71 -7.75 -2.43
N VAL A 75 21.22 -6.54 -2.16
CA VAL A 75 22.01 -5.31 -2.27
C VAL A 75 23.12 -5.27 -1.22
N GLU A 76 22.84 -5.66 0.03
CA GLU A 76 23.83 -5.78 1.10
C GLU A 76 24.96 -6.74 0.73
N LYS A 77 24.62 -7.95 0.29
CA LYS A 77 25.61 -8.94 -0.16
C LYS A 77 26.45 -8.43 -1.33
N GLN A 78 25.85 -7.65 -2.24
CA GLN A 78 26.60 -7.06 -3.35
C GLN A 78 27.57 -5.97 -2.89
N LEU A 79 27.21 -5.17 -1.88
CA LEU A 79 28.11 -4.19 -1.26
C LEU A 79 29.32 -4.89 -0.62
N ASP A 80 29.11 -6.00 0.09
CA ASP A 80 30.20 -6.81 0.65
C ASP A 80 31.13 -7.37 -0.44
N THR A 81 30.53 -7.86 -1.53
CA THR A 81 31.29 -8.37 -2.69
C THR A 81 32.11 -7.26 -3.35
N ASN A 82 31.54 -6.06 -3.49
CA ASN A 82 32.24 -4.90 -4.03
C ASN A 82 33.42 -4.49 -3.14
N GLU A 83 33.23 -4.50 -1.82
CA GLU A 83 34.28 -4.15 -0.86
C GLU A 83 35.41 -5.19 -0.84
N ALA A 84 35.09 -6.48 -0.92
CA ALA A 84 36.07 -7.54 -1.05
C ALA A 84 36.89 -7.40 -2.35
N ALA A 85 36.24 -7.18 -3.49
CA ALA A 85 36.91 -6.98 -4.78
C ALA A 85 37.80 -5.73 -4.77
N LYS A 86 37.34 -4.64 -4.14
CA LYS A 86 38.14 -3.41 -3.96
C LYS A 86 39.38 -3.68 -3.12
N LYS A 87 39.25 -4.36 -1.98
CA LYS A 87 40.39 -4.73 -1.11
C LYS A 87 41.41 -5.60 -1.83
N ALA A 88 40.94 -6.59 -2.60
CA ALA A 88 41.81 -7.46 -3.40
C ALA A 88 42.61 -6.66 -4.44
N LEU A 89 41.95 -5.79 -5.20
CA LEU A 89 42.61 -4.92 -6.19
C LEU A 89 43.57 -3.91 -5.55
N MET A 90 43.21 -3.32 -4.41
CA MET A 90 44.10 -2.38 -3.72
C MET A 90 45.37 -3.09 -3.21
N ARG A 91 45.23 -4.31 -2.66
CA ARG A 91 46.38 -5.11 -2.25
C ARG A 91 47.27 -5.46 -3.45
N ASP A 92 46.69 -5.99 -4.53
CA ASP A 92 47.41 -6.36 -5.75
C ASP A 92 48.15 -5.16 -6.36
N TRP A 93 47.49 -4.00 -6.44
CA TRP A 93 48.10 -2.76 -6.91
C TRP A 93 49.26 -2.30 -6.02
N THR A 94 49.09 -2.33 -4.69
CA THR A 94 50.13 -1.90 -3.74
C THR A 94 51.37 -2.77 -3.85
N LEU A 95 51.20 -4.10 -3.89
CA LEU A 95 52.31 -5.04 -4.03
C LEU A 95 53.04 -4.86 -5.38
N LYS A 96 52.31 -4.60 -6.47
CA LYS A 96 52.91 -4.33 -7.78
C LYS A 96 53.68 -3.01 -7.81
N GLN A 97 53.18 -1.98 -7.13
CA GLN A 97 53.90 -0.71 -6.99
C GLN A 97 55.19 -0.87 -6.18
N GLU A 98 55.15 -1.64 -5.09
CA GLU A 98 56.34 -1.96 -4.30
C GLU A 98 57.36 -2.75 -5.12
N ALA A 99 56.92 -3.72 -5.93
CA ALA A 99 57.80 -4.47 -6.83
C ALA A 99 58.49 -3.56 -7.85
N ILE A 100 57.73 -2.68 -8.52
CA ILE A 100 58.30 -1.69 -9.46
C ILE A 100 59.30 -0.77 -8.76
N ALA A 101 59.02 -0.34 -7.52
CA ALA A 101 59.94 0.48 -6.75
C ALA A 101 61.25 -0.26 -6.41
N LEU A 102 61.17 -1.56 -6.11
CA LEU A 102 62.34 -2.42 -5.91
C LEU A 102 63.14 -2.60 -7.22
N ASP A 103 62.47 -2.85 -8.34
CA ASP A 103 63.11 -2.99 -9.65
C ASP A 103 63.85 -1.72 -10.04
N ASN A 104 63.22 -0.55 -9.88
CA ASN A 104 63.84 0.75 -10.15
C ASN A 104 65.07 0.99 -9.26
N ARG A 105 64.98 0.66 -7.96
CA ARG A 105 66.10 0.76 -7.04
C ARG A 105 67.23 -0.18 -7.45
N SER A 106 66.91 -1.42 -7.79
CA SER A 106 67.87 -2.43 -8.23
C SER A 106 68.60 -1.99 -9.50
N ALA A 107 67.86 -1.48 -10.48
CA ALA A 107 68.43 -0.94 -11.72
C ALA A 107 69.37 0.23 -11.44
N SER A 108 69.06 1.11 -10.47
CA SER A 108 69.94 2.22 -10.10
C SER A 108 71.22 1.82 -9.37
N MET A 109 71.26 0.64 -8.72
CA MET A 109 72.47 0.23 -7.98
C MET A 109 73.66 0.00 -8.91
N GLY A 110 73.42 -0.43 -10.15
CA GLY A 110 74.48 -0.65 -11.16
C GLY A 110 75.06 0.64 -11.76
N THR A 111 74.34 1.76 -11.62
CA THR A 111 74.77 3.07 -12.12
C THR A 111 75.27 4.00 -11.01
N ASP A 112 75.00 3.66 -9.75
CA ASP A 112 75.53 4.38 -8.59
C ASP A 112 77.00 4.00 -8.34
N HIS A 113 77.90 4.95 -8.62
CA HIS A 113 79.34 4.78 -8.46
C HIS A 113 79.75 4.35 -7.05
N LYS A 114 78.99 4.71 -5.99
CA LYS A 114 79.28 4.32 -4.60
C LYS A 114 78.96 2.85 -4.32
N LEU A 115 77.88 2.33 -4.91
CA LEU A 115 77.49 0.92 -4.79
C LEU A 115 78.31 0.03 -5.73
N ALA A 116 78.67 0.54 -6.92
CA ALA A 116 79.51 -0.16 -7.89
C ALA A 116 80.95 -0.40 -7.41
N THR A 117 81.46 0.43 -6.49
CA THR A 117 82.77 0.23 -5.84
C THR A 117 82.69 -0.40 -4.45
N SER A 118 81.48 -0.71 -3.97
CA SER A 118 81.27 -1.37 -2.68
C SER A 118 81.70 -2.83 -2.75
N THR A 119 82.64 -3.23 -1.90
CA THR A 119 83.07 -4.64 -1.73
C THR A 119 82.25 -5.39 -0.67
N THR A 120 81.34 -4.69 0.01
CA THR A 120 80.49 -5.24 1.07
C THR A 120 79.04 -5.31 0.61
N THR A 121 78.41 -6.46 0.78
CA THR A 121 76.96 -6.64 0.58
C THR A 121 76.20 -6.15 1.83
N PRO A 122 74.86 -6.00 1.78
CA PRO A 122 74.06 -5.72 2.98
C PRO A 122 74.24 -6.74 4.12
N ASP A 123 74.74 -7.95 3.82
CA ASP A 123 75.06 -9.02 4.77
C ASP A 123 76.58 -9.04 5.15
N GLY A 124 77.34 -7.99 4.82
CA GLY A 124 78.77 -7.82 5.18
C GLY A 124 79.76 -8.20 4.07
N GLU A 125 80.95 -8.68 4.44
CA GLU A 125 81.97 -9.21 3.49
C GLU A 125 81.65 -10.63 3.00
N ARG A 126 80.55 -11.21 3.48
CA ARG A 126 80.15 -12.57 3.17
C ARG A 126 79.63 -12.63 1.74
N LEU A 127 80.44 -13.16 0.83
CA LEU A 127 80.06 -13.50 -0.56
C LEU A 127 79.34 -14.85 -0.64
N GLU A 128 78.97 -15.45 0.49
CA GLU A 128 78.20 -16.68 0.48
C GLU A 128 76.87 -16.41 -0.22
N TYR A 129 76.64 -17.16 -1.29
CA TYR A 129 75.36 -17.23 -1.97
C TYR A 129 74.31 -17.64 -0.94
N ARG A 130 73.50 -16.68 -0.50
CA ARG A 130 72.25 -17.00 0.16
C ARG A 130 71.47 -17.83 -0.87
N ASP A 131 71.04 -19.04 -0.53
CA ASP A 131 70.03 -19.75 -1.33
C ASP A 131 68.99 -18.70 -1.71
N GLY A 132 68.91 -18.41 -3.01
CA GLY A 132 68.26 -17.20 -3.51
C GLY A 132 66.85 -17.04 -2.92
N ALA A 133 66.28 -15.83 -2.98
CA ALA A 133 64.89 -15.62 -2.58
C ALA A 133 64.05 -16.80 -3.10
N PRO A 134 63.40 -17.58 -2.22
CA PRO A 134 62.93 -18.91 -2.58
C PRO A 134 61.97 -18.79 -3.76
N LEU A 135 62.43 -19.20 -4.95
CA LEU A 135 61.67 -19.14 -6.21
C LEU A 135 60.33 -19.88 -6.06
N ASN A 136 60.27 -20.85 -5.15
CA ASN A 136 59.06 -21.58 -4.75
C ASN A 136 57.99 -20.71 -4.06
N ARG A 137 58.27 -19.44 -3.76
CA ARG A 137 57.29 -18.46 -3.26
C ARG A 137 56.78 -17.52 -4.35
N MET A 138 57.32 -17.60 -5.58
CA MET A 138 56.88 -16.82 -6.72
C MET A 138 55.87 -17.65 -7.51
N SER A 139 54.71 -17.08 -7.80
CA SER A 139 53.81 -17.65 -8.80
C SER A 139 54.51 -17.68 -10.16
N GLU A 140 54.36 -18.76 -10.92
CA GLU A 140 54.86 -18.81 -12.29
C GLU A 140 54.16 -17.74 -13.14
N TYR A 141 54.80 -17.29 -14.23
CA TYR A 141 54.24 -16.22 -15.07
C TYR A 141 52.79 -16.49 -15.54
N PRO A 142 52.40 -17.70 -15.98
CA PRO A 142 51.02 -18.00 -16.34
C PRO A 142 50.05 -17.82 -15.16
N GLU A 143 50.44 -18.29 -13.97
CA GLU A 143 49.64 -18.19 -12.74
C GLU A 143 49.51 -16.74 -12.27
N TRP A 144 50.56 -15.93 -12.42
CA TRP A 144 50.52 -14.49 -12.13
C TRP A 144 49.53 -13.74 -13.04
N VAL A 145 49.56 -14.06 -14.35
CA VAL A 145 48.60 -13.52 -15.34
C VAL A 145 47.19 -13.94 -14.98
N GLU A 146 46.99 -15.22 -14.65
CA GLU A 146 45.68 -15.77 -14.27
C GLU A 146 45.14 -15.11 -13.00
N ASN A 147 45.94 -15.00 -11.94
CA ASN A 147 45.55 -14.34 -10.69
C ASN A 147 45.14 -12.88 -10.91
N THR A 148 45.88 -12.15 -11.74
CA THR A 148 45.55 -10.77 -12.11
C THR A 148 44.24 -10.71 -12.92
N ALA A 149 44.06 -11.62 -13.87
CA ALA A 149 42.85 -11.71 -14.68
C ALA A 149 41.61 -12.07 -13.83
N ILE A 150 41.75 -12.98 -12.86
CA ILE A 150 40.70 -13.34 -11.89
C ILE A 150 40.26 -12.10 -11.11
N ASN A 151 41.20 -11.35 -10.52
CA ASN A 151 40.89 -10.14 -9.76
C ASN A 151 40.15 -9.08 -10.61
N LEU A 152 40.60 -8.88 -11.85
CA LEU A 152 39.98 -7.93 -12.77
C LEU A 152 38.58 -8.38 -13.22
N ASN A 153 38.41 -9.66 -13.52
CA ASN A 153 37.14 -10.23 -13.94
C ASN A 153 36.11 -10.25 -12.80
N GLN A 154 36.53 -10.60 -11.57
CA GLN A 154 35.68 -10.50 -10.38
C GLN A 154 35.17 -9.08 -10.17
N SER A 155 36.05 -8.07 -10.28
CA SER A 155 35.67 -6.66 -10.21
C SER A 155 34.71 -6.25 -11.34
N ALA A 156 34.95 -6.69 -12.58
CA ALA A 156 34.07 -6.40 -13.71
C ALA A 156 32.66 -7.00 -13.53
N ARG A 157 32.58 -8.26 -13.08
CA ARG A 157 31.32 -8.95 -12.78
C ARG A 157 30.54 -8.24 -11.66
N ALA A 158 31.22 -7.83 -10.60
CA ALA A 158 30.63 -7.10 -9.49
C ALA A 158 30.02 -5.75 -9.92
N ARG A 159 30.68 -5.02 -10.84
CA ARG A 159 30.12 -3.78 -11.43
C ARG A 159 28.84 -4.04 -12.23
N VAL A 160 28.83 -5.07 -13.07
CA VAL A 160 27.64 -5.43 -13.86
C VAL A 160 26.47 -5.80 -12.94
N HIS A 161 26.72 -6.56 -11.88
CA HIS A 161 25.66 -6.95 -10.94
C HIS A 161 25.13 -5.75 -10.15
N SER A 162 26.02 -4.85 -9.71
CA SER A 162 25.63 -3.60 -9.04
C SER A 162 24.68 -2.75 -9.89
N ARG A 163 24.99 -2.56 -11.18
CA ARG A 163 24.12 -1.80 -12.10
C ARG A 163 22.73 -2.42 -12.26
N LYS A 164 22.67 -3.75 -12.39
CA LYS A 164 21.39 -4.48 -12.47
C LYS A 164 20.57 -4.32 -11.20
N LEU A 165 21.19 -4.45 -10.02
CA LEU A 165 20.50 -4.28 -8.73
C LEU A 165 20.01 -2.85 -8.52
N THR A 166 20.78 -1.83 -8.91
CA THR A 166 20.34 -0.43 -8.86
C THR A 166 19.10 -0.21 -9.73
N GLN A 167 19.08 -0.76 -10.94
CA GLN A 167 17.92 -0.66 -11.85
C GLN A 167 16.68 -1.36 -11.28
N VAL A 168 16.82 -2.59 -10.78
CA VAL A 168 15.72 -3.34 -10.15
C VAL A 168 15.20 -2.61 -8.90
N SER A 169 16.10 -2.04 -8.10
CA SER A 169 15.74 -1.24 -6.93
C SER A 169 14.96 0.01 -7.31
N PHE A 170 15.37 0.70 -8.37
CA PHE A 170 14.66 1.88 -8.86
C PHE A 170 13.24 1.54 -9.33
N ILE A 171 13.09 0.47 -10.12
CA ILE A 171 11.78 0.00 -10.61
C ILE A 171 10.88 -0.41 -9.44
N SER A 172 11.41 -1.17 -8.47
CA SER A 172 10.66 -1.64 -7.30
C SER A 172 10.17 -0.47 -6.43
N LEU A 173 11.02 0.54 -6.23
CA LEU A 173 10.66 1.77 -5.51
C LEU A 173 9.58 2.59 -6.24
N HIS A 174 9.60 2.60 -7.57
CA HIS A 174 8.61 3.32 -8.37
C HIS A 174 7.23 2.61 -8.38
N LEU A 175 7.20 1.28 -8.43
CA LEU A 175 5.97 0.49 -8.29
C LEU A 175 5.32 0.68 -6.92
N LEU A 176 6.11 0.83 -5.85
CA LEU A 176 5.59 1.09 -4.50
C LEU A 176 4.85 2.44 -4.41
N SER A 177 5.29 3.46 -5.15
CA SER A 177 4.56 4.74 -5.26
C SER A 177 3.28 4.65 -6.11
N ALA A 178 3.07 3.60 -6.90
CA ALA A 178 1.91 3.50 -7.80
C ALA A 178 0.67 2.79 -7.20
N LEU A 179 0.80 2.20 -6.01
CA LEU A 179 -0.29 1.49 -5.29
C LEU A 179 -1.54 2.35 -4.93
N PRO A 180 -1.49 3.69 -4.79
CA PRO A 180 -2.68 4.47 -4.43
C PRO A 180 -3.73 4.69 -5.54
N SER A 181 -3.48 4.32 -6.80
CA SER A 181 -4.40 4.63 -7.92
C SER A 181 -5.57 3.64 -8.06
N VAL A 182 -6.25 3.34 -6.96
CA VAL A 182 -7.56 2.64 -6.91
C VAL A 182 -8.66 3.54 -6.33
N ILE A 183 -8.38 4.83 -6.14
CA ILE A 183 -9.31 5.85 -5.62
C ILE A 183 -10.16 6.45 -6.77
N GLY A 184 -10.74 5.58 -7.59
CA GLY A 184 -11.57 5.95 -8.74
C GLY A 184 -13.07 5.67 -8.58
N LYS A 185 -13.51 5.13 -7.44
CA LYS A 185 -14.90 4.68 -7.22
C LYS A 185 -15.76 5.62 -6.34
N ASP A 186 -15.23 6.78 -5.95
CA ASP A 186 -15.97 7.76 -5.13
C ASP A 186 -16.95 8.64 -5.95
N LYS A 187 -16.88 8.57 -7.28
CA LYS A 187 -17.77 9.34 -8.17
C LYS A 187 -19.08 8.61 -8.47
N GLU A 188 -19.05 7.28 -8.57
CA GLU A 188 -20.25 6.47 -8.85
C GLU A 188 -21.17 6.35 -7.62
N VAL A 189 -20.60 6.33 -6.41
CA VAL A 189 -21.35 6.31 -5.14
C VAL A 189 -22.13 7.61 -4.93
N LYS A 190 -21.51 8.77 -5.20
CA LYS A 190 -22.18 10.08 -5.08
C LYS A 190 -23.36 10.25 -6.04
N THR A 191 -23.26 9.68 -7.25
CA THR A 191 -24.35 9.71 -8.24
C THR A 191 -25.53 8.84 -7.82
N ALA A 192 -25.28 7.69 -7.18
CA ALA A 192 -26.34 6.82 -6.65
C ALA A 192 -27.06 7.44 -5.43
N ASP A 193 -26.33 8.13 -4.54
CA ASP A 193 -26.90 8.79 -3.36
C ASP A 193 -27.78 10.00 -3.72
N ILE A 194 -27.45 10.73 -4.79
CA ILE A 194 -28.28 11.85 -5.29
C ILE A 194 -29.61 11.31 -5.84
N ALA A 195 -29.58 10.22 -6.62
CA ALA A 195 -30.78 9.62 -7.21
C ALA A 195 -31.76 9.08 -6.14
N ILE A 196 -31.25 8.52 -5.05
CA ILE A 196 -32.08 8.00 -3.94
C ILE A 196 -32.81 9.15 -3.21
N ASN A 197 -32.12 10.27 -2.99
CA ASN A 197 -32.70 11.44 -2.32
C ASN A 197 -33.79 12.12 -3.17
N GLU A 198 -33.62 12.18 -4.50
CA GLU A 198 -34.63 12.70 -5.42
C GLU A 198 -35.92 11.87 -5.43
N ILE A 199 -35.80 10.53 -5.36
CA ILE A 199 -36.94 9.61 -5.31
C ILE A 199 -37.71 9.75 -3.99
N GLN A 200 -37.01 9.90 -2.86
CA GLN A 200 -37.63 10.10 -1.54
C GLN A 200 -38.37 11.44 -1.45
N LEU A 201 -37.82 12.50 -2.08
CA LEU A 201 -38.46 13.81 -2.14
C LEU A 201 -39.74 13.78 -2.99
N ALA A 202 -39.72 13.09 -4.13
CA ALA A 202 -40.88 12.94 -5.02
C ALA A 202 -42.06 12.20 -4.34
N LEU A 203 -41.78 11.19 -3.52
CA LEU A 203 -42.78 10.47 -2.71
C LEU A 203 -43.46 11.40 -1.69
N LYS A 204 -42.69 12.23 -1.01
CA LYS A 204 -43.21 13.19 -0.01
C LYS A 204 -44.07 14.29 -0.65
N GLN A 205 -43.70 14.75 -1.83
CA GLN A 205 -44.41 15.81 -2.56
C GLN A 205 -45.78 15.35 -3.12
N LYS A 206 -45.95 14.05 -3.44
CA LYS A 206 -47.20 13.50 -4.00
C LYS A 206 -48.23 13.09 -2.94
N GLY A 207 -47.84 12.91 -1.68
CA GLY A 207 -48.75 12.49 -0.61
C GLY A 207 -49.75 13.57 -0.16
N SER A 208 -49.32 14.83 -0.06
CA SER A 208 -50.18 15.94 0.37
C SER A 208 -51.28 16.32 -0.65
N PRO A 209 -51.00 16.41 -1.97
CA PRO A 209 -52.03 16.64 -2.99
C PRO A 209 -53.14 15.60 -3.00
N LEU A 210 -52.81 14.33 -2.76
CA LEU A 210 -53.78 13.23 -2.65
C LEU A 210 -54.76 13.45 -1.49
N GLN A 211 -54.26 13.83 -0.31
CA GLN A 211 -55.09 14.13 0.86
C GLN A 211 -56.04 15.31 0.63
N VAL A 212 -55.56 16.36 -0.04
CA VAL A 212 -56.36 17.55 -0.37
C VAL A 212 -57.43 17.23 -1.43
N ALA A 213 -57.10 16.45 -2.47
CA ALA A 213 -58.05 16.01 -3.48
C ALA A 213 -59.17 15.13 -2.87
N LEU A 214 -58.82 14.24 -1.95
CA LEU A 214 -59.77 13.41 -1.20
C LEU A 214 -60.74 14.29 -0.39
N SER A 215 -60.21 15.25 0.37
CA SER A 215 -61.00 16.18 1.18
C SER A 215 -61.94 17.05 0.34
N ARG A 216 -61.48 17.49 -0.84
CA ARG A 216 -62.29 18.27 -1.80
C ARG A 216 -63.41 17.44 -2.42
N GLN A 217 -63.18 16.16 -2.71
CA GLN A 217 -64.23 15.29 -3.24
C GLN A 217 -65.33 15.07 -2.21
N THR A 218 -64.95 14.83 -0.95
CA THR A 218 -65.91 14.68 0.16
C THR A 218 -66.78 15.91 0.33
N GLN A 219 -66.21 17.11 0.29
CA GLN A 219 -67.00 18.35 0.39
C GLN A 219 -67.91 18.60 -0.81
N ARG A 220 -67.43 18.34 -2.03
CA ARG A 220 -68.25 18.52 -3.25
C ARG A 220 -69.41 17.52 -3.36
N GLY A 221 -69.31 16.36 -2.71
CA GLY A 221 -70.40 15.38 -2.62
C GLY A 221 -71.54 15.76 -1.67
N LEU A 222 -71.41 16.82 -0.87
CA LEU A 222 -72.44 17.31 0.06
C LEU A 222 -73.37 18.36 -0.56
N ARG A 223 -73.28 18.60 -1.87
CA ARG A 223 -74.06 19.65 -2.53
C ARG A 223 -75.53 19.21 -2.69
N PRO A 224 -76.51 20.00 -2.22
CA PRO A 224 -77.92 19.70 -2.43
C PRO A 224 -78.31 19.80 -3.92
N GLY A 225 -79.08 18.85 -4.44
CA GLY A 225 -79.57 18.85 -5.82
C GLY A 225 -78.51 18.51 -6.88
N ILE A 226 -77.50 17.71 -6.53
CA ILE A 226 -76.32 17.44 -7.35
C ILE A 226 -76.66 16.75 -8.69
N GLU A 227 -77.71 15.93 -8.70
CA GLU A 227 -78.31 15.28 -9.88
C GLU A 227 -78.82 16.24 -10.97
N LEU A 228 -78.98 17.54 -10.68
CA LEU A 228 -79.45 18.56 -11.64
C LEU A 228 -78.33 19.48 -12.15
N CYS A 229 -77.07 19.26 -11.74
CA CYS A 229 -75.92 20.11 -12.08
C CYS A 229 -74.86 19.35 -12.90
N ASN A 230 -74.55 19.81 -14.12
CA ASN A 230 -73.44 19.28 -14.94
C ASN A 230 -72.09 19.84 -14.48
N ASP A 231 -71.62 19.39 -13.31
CA ASP A 231 -70.37 19.83 -12.67
C ASP A 231 -69.16 19.09 -13.24
N LYS A 232 -68.64 19.60 -14.37
CA LYS A 232 -67.44 19.08 -15.04
C LYS A 232 -66.22 19.00 -14.12
N ALA A 233 -66.12 19.86 -13.11
CA ALA A 233 -65.02 19.84 -12.15
C ALA A 233 -65.16 18.70 -11.13
N GLN A 234 -66.38 18.27 -10.79
CA GLN A 234 -66.62 17.06 -9.99
C GLN A 234 -66.26 15.79 -10.76
N HIS A 235 -66.55 15.73 -12.07
CA HIS A 235 -66.18 14.59 -12.90
C HIS A 235 -64.66 14.43 -13.08
N ALA A 236 -63.94 15.54 -13.29
CA ALA A 236 -62.48 15.52 -13.38
C ALA A 236 -61.82 15.09 -12.06
N LEU A 237 -62.30 15.63 -10.93
CA LEU A 237 -61.84 15.23 -9.60
C LEU A 237 -62.14 13.76 -9.30
N HIS A 238 -63.28 13.24 -9.79
CA HIS A 238 -63.65 11.84 -9.64
C HIS A 238 -62.73 10.90 -10.43
N ALA A 239 -62.38 11.23 -11.68
CA ALA A 239 -61.45 10.42 -12.48
C ALA A 239 -60.04 10.34 -11.85
N GLU A 240 -59.54 11.48 -11.36
CA GLU A 240 -58.25 11.56 -10.67
C GLU A 240 -58.24 10.73 -9.37
N LEU A 241 -59.37 10.75 -8.64
CA LEU A 241 -59.54 10.00 -7.40
C LEU A 241 -59.76 8.50 -7.64
N MET A 242 -60.37 8.09 -8.76
CA MET A 242 -60.47 6.67 -9.16
C MET A 242 -59.11 6.05 -9.49
N ASN A 243 -58.21 6.81 -10.14
CA ASN A 243 -56.84 6.34 -10.41
C ASN A 243 -56.01 6.20 -9.12
N LEU A 244 -56.18 7.12 -8.17
CA LEU A 244 -55.53 7.05 -6.86
C LEU A 244 -56.15 5.95 -5.98
N LYS A 245 -57.46 5.72 -6.07
CA LYS A 245 -58.21 4.71 -5.32
C LYS A 245 -57.97 3.29 -5.84
N SER A 246 -57.75 3.06 -7.14
CA SER A 246 -57.39 1.74 -7.66
C SER A 246 -55.97 1.33 -7.26
N SER A 247 -55.03 2.28 -7.24
CA SER A 247 -53.68 2.07 -6.70
C SER A 247 -53.70 1.77 -5.20
N LEU A 248 -54.63 2.37 -4.45
CA LEU A 248 -54.77 2.19 -3.01
C LEU A 248 -55.53 0.90 -2.65
N LEU A 249 -56.58 0.53 -3.40
CA LEU A 249 -57.30 -0.74 -3.25
C LEU A 249 -56.44 -1.97 -3.62
N SER A 250 -55.52 -1.83 -4.58
CA SER A 250 -54.50 -2.85 -4.88
C SER A 250 -53.57 -3.11 -3.67
N LEU A 251 -53.29 -2.06 -2.89
CA LEU A 251 -52.51 -2.12 -1.65
C LEU A 251 -53.35 -2.58 -0.44
N GLU A 252 -54.65 -2.26 -0.40
CA GLU A 252 -55.56 -2.61 0.71
C GLU A 252 -56.15 -4.03 0.62
N HIS A 253 -56.36 -4.59 -0.57
CA HIS A 253 -56.85 -5.97 -0.75
C HIS A 253 -55.88 -7.00 -0.16
N GLN A 254 -54.63 -6.59 0.12
CA GLN A 254 -53.66 -7.38 0.86
C GLN A 254 -53.95 -7.47 2.40
N LEU A 255 -55.03 -6.87 2.94
CA LEU A 255 -55.18 -6.63 4.40
C LEU A 255 -56.57 -6.86 5.10
N GLU A 256 -57.63 -7.39 4.49
CA GLU A 256 -59.02 -7.42 5.08
C GLU A 256 -59.35 -8.61 6.08
N PRO A 257 -60.52 -8.69 6.79
CA PRO A 257 -60.54 -8.69 8.26
C PRO A 257 -61.60 -9.53 9.02
N MET A 258 -61.14 -10.53 9.80
CA MET A 258 -61.89 -11.11 10.94
C MET A 258 -61.12 -10.98 12.27
N SER A 259 -60.13 -10.10 12.30
CA SER A 259 -59.05 -10.15 13.27
C SER A 259 -58.41 -8.76 13.41
N ILE A 260 -59.11 -7.64 13.22
CA ILE A 260 -58.46 -6.30 13.19
C ILE A 260 -57.92 -5.91 14.56
N ALA A 261 -58.66 -6.06 15.65
CA ALA A 261 -58.17 -5.68 16.99
C ALA A 261 -57.11 -6.65 17.51
N ASP A 262 -57.26 -7.96 17.26
CA ASP A 262 -56.29 -8.97 17.69
C ASP A 262 -55.08 -9.06 16.73
N ARG A 263 -55.23 -8.94 15.40
CA ARG A 263 -54.09 -8.59 14.53
C ARG A 263 -53.53 -7.23 14.88
N ALA A 264 -54.28 -6.23 15.33
CA ALA A 264 -53.69 -4.94 15.71
C ALA A 264 -52.88 -5.07 17.00
N ARG A 265 -53.29 -5.89 17.97
CA ARG A 265 -52.50 -6.19 19.18
C ARG A 265 -51.31 -7.09 18.89
N GLU A 266 -51.48 -8.16 18.11
CA GLU A 266 -50.42 -9.05 17.65
C GLU A 266 -49.44 -8.30 16.74
N SER A 267 -49.94 -7.46 15.82
CA SER A 267 -49.16 -6.56 14.96
C SER A 267 -48.47 -5.50 15.77
N ARG A 268 -49.11 -4.87 16.76
CA ARG A 268 -48.45 -3.92 17.65
C ARG A 268 -47.35 -4.58 18.47
N LYS A 269 -47.57 -5.78 19.01
CA LYS A 269 -46.54 -6.56 19.72
C LYS A 269 -45.39 -6.96 18.80
N LYS A 270 -45.70 -7.36 17.56
CA LYS A 270 -44.72 -7.64 16.50
C LYS A 270 -43.94 -6.37 16.13
N LEU A 271 -44.61 -5.24 15.94
CA LEU A 271 -44.02 -3.93 15.64
C LEU A 271 -43.21 -3.38 16.80
N GLU A 272 -43.59 -3.62 18.06
CA GLU A 272 -42.78 -3.28 19.24
C GLU A 272 -41.52 -4.16 19.30
N GLY A 273 -41.64 -5.46 18.97
CA GLY A 273 -40.49 -6.36 18.82
C GLY A 273 -39.57 -5.96 17.65
N GLU A 274 -40.14 -5.56 16.51
CA GLU A 274 -39.39 -5.02 15.37
C GLU A 274 -38.77 -3.67 15.70
N ARG A 275 -39.47 -2.77 16.39
CA ARG A 275 -38.96 -1.49 16.87
C ARG A 275 -37.80 -1.70 17.84
N PHE A 276 -37.90 -2.67 18.74
CA PHE A 276 -36.80 -3.03 19.65
C PHE A 276 -35.61 -3.59 18.86
N LYS A 277 -35.83 -4.51 17.91
CA LYS A 277 -34.78 -5.03 17.03
C LYS A 277 -34.12 -3.91 16.22
N VAL A 278 -34.89 -3.01 15.62
CA VAL A 278 -34.40 -1.87 14.83
C VAL A 278 -33.66 -0.89 15.73
N ARG A 279 -34.18 -0.58 16.93
CA ARG A 279 -33.49 0.29 17.90
C ARG A 279 -32.16 -0.31 18.35
N ARG A 280 -32.13 -1.61 18.64
CA ARG A 280 -30.89 -2.30 18.99
C ARG A 280 -29.91 -2.33 17.83
N LYS A 281 -30.38 -2.53 16.59
CA LYS A 281 -29.56 -2.41 15.38
C LYS A 281 -29.01 -0.99 15.21
N LEU A 282 -29.83 0.04 15.42
CA LEU A 282 -29.43 1.44 15.34
C LEU A 282 -28.32 1.75 16.36
N GLU A 283 -28.49 1.32 17.61
CA GLU A 283 -27.49 1.49 18.67
C GLU A 283 -26.15 0.81 18.31
N ILE A 284 -26.20 -0.41 17.74
CA ILE A 284 -25.00 -1.09 17.27
C ILE A 284 -24.41 -0.36 16.04
N CYS A 285 -25.24 0.15 15.13
CA CYS A 285 -24.78 0.95 13.99
C CYS A 285 -24.09 2.24 14.45
N ASP A 286 -24.63 2.94 15.45
CA ASP A 286 -24.04 4.17 16.01
C ASP A 286 -22.67 3.87 16.64
N GLN A 287 -22.56 2.78 17.41
CA GLN A 287 -21.29 2.31 17.95
C GLN A 287 -20.28 1.95 16.85
N ASN A 288 -20.73 1.22 15.83
CA ASN A 288 -19.91 0.84 14.69
C ASN A 288 -19.47 2.05 13.86
N LEU A 289 -20.32 3.07 13.74
CA LEU A 289 -20.03 4.32 13.05
C LEU A 289 -18.99 5.15 13.80
N ALA A 290 -19.07 5.22 15.13
CA ALA A 290 -18.06 5.87 15.97
C ALA A 290 -16.70 5.17 15.83
N ILE A 291 -16.70 3.82 15.83
CA ILE A 291 -15.48 3.04 15.57
C ILE A 291 -14.88 3.41 14.20
N ASP A 292 -15.70 3.45 13.14
CA ASP A 292 -15.22 3.74 11.79
C ASP A 292 -14.75 5.20 11.60
N ASN A 293 -15.52 6.17 12.09
CA ASN A 293 -15.28 7.58 11.80
C ASN A 293 -14.38 8.29 12.80
N GLU A 294 -14.33 7.87 14.06
CA GLU A 294 -13.51 8.52 15.07
C GLU A 294 -12.23 7.73 15.28
N ILE A 295 -12.36 6.43 15.59
CA ILE A 295 -11.22 5.61 16.01
C ILE A 295 -10.34 5.22 14.81
N LEU A 296 -10.93 4.64 13.75
CA LEU A 296 -10.13 4.19 12.60
C LEU A 296 -9.54 5.37 11.82
N ARG A 297 -10.28 6.48 11.66
CA ARG A 297 -9.73 7.69 11.02
C ARG A 297 -8.55 8.25 11.81
N SER A 298 -8.66 8.32 13.14
CA SER A 298 -7.56 8.75 14.01
C SER A 298 -6.32 7.88 13.82
N ILE A 299 -6.47 6.55 13.83
CA ILE A 299 -5.35 5.63 13.58
C ILE A 299 -4.75 5.86 12.20
N ARG A 300 -5.59 6.01 11.16
CA ARG A 300 -5.11 6.24 9.79
C ARG A 300 -4.39 7.58 9.59
N THR A 301 -4.51 8.54 10.51
CA THR A 301 -3.65 9.75 10.47
C THR A 301 -2.17 9.44 10.69
N SER A 302 -1.86 8.33 11.36
CA SER A 302 -0.49 7.83 11.57
C SER A 302 0.02 6.96 10.40
N TYR A 303 -0.81 6.75 9.37
CA TYR A 303 -0.42 5.97 8.20
C TYR A 303 0.66 6.73 7.40
N PRO A 304 1.77 6.08 7.01
CA PRO A 304 2.85 6.76 6.30
C PRO A 304 2.39 7.35 4.98
N GLN A 305 2.83 8.58 4.69
CA GLN A 305 2.56 9.23 3.42
C GLN A 305 3.29 8.52 2.26
N GLU A 306 2.80 8.68 1.04
CA GLU A 306 3.38 8.06 -0.16
C GLU A 306 4.89 8.33 -0.31
N ILE A 307 5.31 9.57 -0.02
CA ILE A 307 6.72 9.97 -0.05
C ILE A 307 7.57 9.27 1.04
N GLN A 308 6.97 8.93 2.20
CA GLN A 308 7.61 8.15 3.25
C GLN A 308 7.72 6.69 2.84
N LEU A 309 6.68 6.11 2.24
CA LEU A 309 6.68 4.74 1.71
C LEU A 309 7.76 4.56 0.63
N ALA A 310 7.94 5.56 -0.24
CA ALA A 310 8.99 5.59 -1.26
C ALA A 310 10.42 5.88 -0.70
N GLY A 311 10.55 6.04 0.62
CA GLY A 311 11.83 6.17 1.32
C GLY A 311 12.51 7.52 1.17
N PHE A 312 11.75 8.60 0.90
CA PHE A 312 12.31 9.94 0.65
C PHE A 312 12.30 10.88 1.86
N LEU A 313 11.43 10.68 2.85
CA LEU A 313 11.42 11.47 4.09
C LEU A 313 12.12 10.73 5.24
N ILE A 314 12.82 11.50 6.07
CA ILE A 314 13.35 11.07 7.37
C ILE A 314 12.23 11.30 8.38
N SER A 315 11.85 10.29 9.16
CA SER A 315 11.14 10.58 10.41
C SER A 315 12.15 11.23 11.33
N GLU A 316 12.07 12.54 11.52
CA GLU A 316 12.77 13.21 12.60
C GLU A 316 12.30 12.58 13.91
N ASN A 317 13.20 11.84 14.56
CA ASN A 317 13.16 11.52 15.97
C ASN A 317 14.54 11.88 16.53
#